data_AF-A0A6B2H6G2-F1
#
_entry.id   AF-A0A6B2H6G2-F1
#
_cell.length_a   1.000
_cell.length_b   1.000
_cell.length_c   1.000
_cell.angle_alpha   90.00
_cell.angle_beta   90.00
_cell.angle_gamma   90.00
#
_symmetry.space_group_name_H-M   'P 1'
#
loop_
_entity.id
_entity.type
_entity.pdbx_description
1 polymer ?
#
loop_
_entity_poly.entity_id
_entity_poly.type
_entity_poly.pdbx_seq_one_letter_code
_entity_poly.pdbx_strand_id
1 'polypeptide(L)'
;MVQILADVHIMESLIESNVSFPDTAVMVYNKEHKNILKKYGVSNAQFTKSYGYYGKNLEQMDRLYEIVLDTLTAREAKLLTKKGSAPVAEDTLQRNIQVDTNGVPSRKGRRLGRPGDVLMNAPQEVKEDM
;
A
#
# COMPACT_ATOMS: atom_id res chain seq x y z
N MET A 1 25.39 5.22 2.64
CA MET A 1 24.36 6.11 3.20
C MET A 1 23.00 5.86 2.57
N VAL A 2 22.84 6.00 1.24
CA VAL A 2 21.57 5.77 0.51
C VAL A 2 20.76 4.58 1.00
N GLN A 3 21.34 3.37 0.99
CA GLN A 3 20.63 2.15 1.38
C GLN A 3 20.17 2.16 2.85
N ILE A 4 20.95 2.80 3.73
CA ILE A 4 20.62 2.93 5.15
C ILE A 4 19.40 3.84 5.29
N LEU A 5 19.39 5.00 4.63
CA LEU A 5 18.25 5.93 4.67
C LEU A 5 16.98 5.32 4.06
N ALA A 6 17.10 4.58 2.95
CA ALA A 6 15.98 3.86 2.36
C ALA A 6 15.37 2.85 3.35
N ASP A 7 16.20 2.06 4.03
CA ASP A 7 15.75 1.10 5.04
C ASP A 7 15.16 1.79 6.28
N VAL A 8 15.74 2.92 6.72
CA VAL A 8 15.20 3.72 7.85
C VAL A 8 13.84 4.29 7.50
N HIS A 9 13.64 4.89 6.33
CA HIS A 9 12.34 5.45 5.95
C HIS A 9 11.26 4.37 5.79
N ILE A 10 11.60 3.19 5.25
CA ILE A 10 10.67 2.06 5.23
C ILE A 10 10.28 1.65 6.65
N MET A 11 11.26 1.53 7.55
CA MET A 11 11.00 1.21 8.95
C MET A 11 10.13 2.27 9.63
N GLU A 12 10.37 3.56 9.40
CA GLU A 12 9.54 4.66 9.90
C GLU A 12 8.09 4.52 9.43
N SER A 13 7.86 4.32 8.13
CA SER A 13 6.52 4.12 7.57
C SER A 13 5.83 2.88 8.13
N LEU A 14 6.57 1.80 8.40
CA LEU A 14 6.02 0.61 9.05
C LEU A 14 5.62 0.88 10.50
N ILE A 15 6.42 1.63 11.25
CA ILE A 15 6.10 2.00 12.63
C ILE A 15 4.87 2.90 12.65
N GLU A 16 4.84 3.93 11.80
CA GLU A 16 3.72 4.87 11.69
C GLU A 16 2.40 4.18 11.32
N SER A 17 2.44 3.20 10.42
CA SER A 17 1.24 2.46 10.00
C SER A 17 0.76 1.39 10.98
N ASN A 18 1.62 0.88 11.87
CA ASN A 18 1.30 -0.26 12.74
C ASN A 18 1.31 0.04 14.24
N VAL A 19 1.88 1.17 14.68
CA VAL A 19 2.04 1.49 16.10
C VAL A 19 1.29 2.78 16.44
N SER A 20 0.16 2.64 17.12
CA SER A 20 -0.71 3.78 17.46
C SER A 20 -0.23 4.63 18.64
N PHE A 21 0.59 4.07 19.54
CA PHE A 21 1.04 4.75 20.75
C PHE A 21 2.41 5.41 20.55
N PRO A 22 2.54 6.74 20.75
CA PRO A 22 3.80 7.46 20.48
C PRO A 22 5.00 6.93 21.25
N ASP A 23 4.85 6.66 22.55
CA ASP A 23 5.93 6.16 23.39
C ASP A 23 6.42 4.79 22.92
N THR A 24 5.48 3.95 22.47
CA THR A 24 5.80 2.64 21.90
C THR A 24 6.49 2.80 20.55
N ALA A 25 6.03 3.72 19.69
CA ALA A 25 6.64 4.00 18.40
C ALA A 25 8.11 4.44 18.56
N VAL A 26 8.40 5.33 19.52
CA VAL A 26 9.78 5.78 19.82
C VAL A 26 10.66 4.62 20.30
N MET A 27 10.15 3.76 21.18
CA MET A 27 10.88 2.57 21.63
C MET A 27 11.20 1.63 20.47
N VAL A 28 10.21 1.32 19.62
CA VAL A 28 10.36 0.44 18.46
C VAL A 28 11.35 1.04 17.45
N TYR A 29 11.22 2.33 17.15
CA TYR A 29 12.15 3.08 16.29
C TYR A 29 13.59 2.94 16.79
N ASN A 30 13.83 3.21 18.07
CA ASN A 30 15.17 3.15 18.65
C ASN A 30 15.80 1.75 18.56
N LYS A 31 14.99 0.70 18.70
CA LYS A 31 15.43 -0.68 18.55
C LYS A 31 15.74 -1.02 17.10
N GLU A 32 14.82 -0.75 16.18
CA GLU A 32 14.96 -1.13 14.77
C GLU A 32 16.01 -0.29 14.04
N HIS A 33 16.13 1.00 14.36
CA HIS A 33 17.20 1.85 13.85
C HIS A 33 18.59 1.28 14.19
N LYS A 34 18.79 0.82 15.43
CA LYS A 34 20.04 0.15 15.83
C LYS A 34 20.28 -1.15 15.05
N ASN A 35 19.22 -1.92 14.79
CA ASN A 35 19.31 -3.15 13.99
C ASN A 35 19.73 -2.86 12.55
N ILE A 36 19.16 -1.82 11.94
CA ILE A 36 19.52 -1.37 10.58
C ILE A 36 21.00 -0.95 10.55
N LEU A 37 21.43 -0.09 11.47
CA LEU A 37 22.84 0.32 11.51
C LEU A 37 23.80 -0.87 11.67
N LYS A 38 23.44 -1.84 12.52
CA LYS A 38 24.19 -3.08 12.71
C LYS A 38 24.25 -3.93 11.44
N LYS A 39 23.13 -4.07 10.70
CA LYS A 39 23.06 -4.77 9.40
C LYS A 39 24.06 -4.21 8.39
N TYR A 40 24.29 -2.90 8.41
CA TYR A 40 25.23 -2.23 7.52
C TYR A 40 26.65 -2.06 8.09
N GLY A 41 26.92 -2.56 9.31
CA GLY A 41 28.23 -2.42 9.96
C GLY A 41 28.61 -0.99 10.31
N VAL A 42 27.62 -0.10 10.50
CA VAL A 42 27.82 1.32 10.79
C VAL A 42 27.52 1.60 12.25
N SER A 43 28.39 2.33 12.93
CA SER A 43 28.12 2.82 14.29
C SER A 43 27.21 4.05 14.27
N ASN A 44 26.46 4.28 15.36
CA ASN A 44 25.60 5.46 15.47
C ASN A 44 26.38 6.77 15.27
N ALA A 45 27.59 6.87 15.82
CA ALA A 45 28.44 8.05 15.67
C ALA A 45 28.87 8.30 14.21
N GLN A 46 29.20 7.24 13.45
CA GLN A 46 29.51 7.36 12.02
C GLN A 46 28.30 7.81 11.23
N PHE A 47 27.12 7.24 11.52
CA PHE A 47 25.86 7.64 10.88
C PHE A 47 25.56 9.12 11.13
N THR A 48 25.54 9.56 12.40
CA THR A 48 25.28 10.96 12.76
C THR A 48 26.30 11.92 12.15
N LYS A 49 27.59 11.54 12.11
CA LYS A 49 28.63 12.36 11.48
C LYS A 49 28.36 12.54 9.98
N SER A 50 28.06 11.45 9.27
CA SER A 50 27.76 11.50 7.84
C SER A 50 26.46 12.27 7.58
N TYR A 51 25.40 12.03 8.35
CA TYR A 51 24.13 12.74 8.22
C TYR A 51 24.31 14.24 8.47
N GLY A 52 25.07 14.62 9.50
CA GLY A 52 25.41 16.01 9.79
C GLY A 52 26.25 16.70 8.70
N TYR A 53 27.04 15.95 7.92
CA TYR A 53 27.71 16.51 6.73
C TYR A 53 26.68 16.92 5.68
N TYR A 54 25.73 16.05 5.34
CA TYR A 54 24.69 16.38 4.35
C TYR A 54 23.77 17.50 4.85
N GLY A 55 23.44 17.55 6.14
CA GLY A 55 22.65 18.65 6.72
C GLY A 55 23.30 20.04 6.59
N LYS A 56 24.63 20.12 6.41
CA LYS A 56 25.35 21.38 6.15
C LYS A 56 25.55 21.67 4.67
N ASN A 57 25.26 20.69 3.81
CA ASN A 57 25.60 20.66 2.40
C ASN A 57 24.32 20.33 1.61
N LEU A 58 23.44 21.32 1.49
CA LEU A 58 22.08 21.13 1.00
C LEU A 58 22.02 20.55 -0.42
N GLU A 59 22.90 20.97 -1.33
CA GLU A 59 22.97 20.43 -2.69
C GLU A 59 23.32 18.93 -2.69
N GLN A 60 24.22 18.51 -1.80
CA GLN A 60 24.59 17.11 -1.65
C GLN A 60 23.49 16.30 -0.97
N MET A 61 22.73 16.92 -0.06
CA MET A 61 21.55 16.31 0.57
C MET A 61 20.43 16.08 -0.46
N ASP A 62 20.20 17.04 -1.35
CA ASP A 62 19.19 16.94 -2.42
C ASP A 62 19.51 15.77 -3.35
N ARG A 63 20.73 15.72 -3.90
CA ARG A 63 21.21 14.60 -4.72
C ARG A 63 21.15 13.25 -3.97
N LEU A 64 21.44 13.25 -2.67
CA LEU A 64 21.33 12.04 -1.86
C LEU A 64 19.88 11.54 -1.83
N TYR A 65 18.91 12.45 -1.65
CA TYR A 65 17.49 12.11 -1.62
C TYR A 65 16.94 11.69 -2.97
N GLU A 66 17.40 12.28 -4.09
CA GLU A 66 17.07 11.79 -5.44
C GLU A 66 17.39 10.29 -5.58
N ILE A 67 18.62 9.90 -5.19
CA ILE A 67 19.06 8.50 -5.27
C ILE A 67 18.28 7.61 -4.29
N VAL A 68 17.93 8.11 -3.11
CA VAL A 68 17.09 7.36 -2.14
C VAL A 68 15.71 7.12 -2.73
N LEU A 69 15.09 8.13 -3.33
CA LEU A 69 13.78 8.02 -3.97
C LEU A 69 13.82 6.99 -5.11
N ASP A 70 14.78 7.10 -6.02
CA ASP A 70 14.98 6.13 -7.10
C ASP A 70 15.13 4.70 -6.57
N THR A 71 15.88 4.54 -5.47
CA THR A 71 16.07 3.24 -4.82
C THR A 71 14.75 2.68 -4.29
N LEU A 72 13.90 3.51 -3.69
CA LEU A 72 12.59 3.10 -3.18
C LEU A 72 11.64 2.72 -4.32
N THR A 73 11.55 3.55 -5.36
CA THR A 73 10.71 3.29 -6.54
C THR A 73 11.13 2.01 -7.25
N ALA A 74 12.44 1.78 -7.43
CA ALA A 74 12.94 0.55 -8.03
C ALA A 74 12.60 -0.69 -7.19
N ARG A 75 12.67 -0.59 -5.85
CA ARG A 75 12.29 -1.69 -4.95
C ARG A 75 10.78 -1.96 -5.03
N GLU A 76 9.95 -0.92 -5.04
CA GLU A 76 8.51 -1.04 -5.18
C GLU A 76 8.13 -1.73 -6.50
N ALA A 77 8.67 -1.25 -7.64
CA ALA A 77 8.44 -1.86 -8.95
C ALA A 77 8.81 -3.35 -8.96
N LYS A 78 9.93 -3.72 -8.33
CA LYS A 78 10.35 -5.13 -8.21
C LYS A 78 9.39 -5.97 -7.35
N LEU A 79 8.77 -5.39 -6.33
CA LEU A 79 7.76 -6.08 -5.52
C LEU A 79 6.45 -6.27 -6.29
N LEU A 80 6.04 -5.28 -7.08
CA LEU A 80 4.84 -5.35 -7.91
C LEU A 80 4.98 -6.40 -9.02
N THR A 81 6.12 -6.46 -9.70
CA THR A 81 6.39 -7.51 -10.72
C THR A 81 6.41 -8.90 -10.10
N LYS A 82 7.02 -9.05 -8.91
CA LYS A 82 7.01 -10.32 -8.17
C LYS A 82 5.61 -10.74 -7.72
N LYS A 83 4.74 -9.78 -7.37
CA LYS A 83 3.34 -10.04 -6.99
C LYS A 83 2.45 -10.32 -8.20
N GLY A 84 2.80 -9.78 -9.38
CA GLY A 84 2.11 -9.99 -10.66
C GLY A 84 2.58 -11.23 -11.44
N SER A 85 3.72 -11.84 -11.10
CA SER A 85 4.21 -13.06 -11.74
C SER A 85 3.58 -14.34 -11.15
N ALA A 86 2.26 -14.48 -11.31
CA ALA A 86 1.66 -15.76 -11.66
C ALA A 86 1.43 -15.71 -13.18
N PRO A 87 1.75 -16.76 -13.96
CA PRO A 87 1.84 -16.64 -15.40
C PRO A 87 0.42 -16.51 -15.97
N VAL A 88 0.02 -15.30 -16.34
CA VAL A 88 -1.07 -15.10 -17.29
C VAL A 88 -0.40 -14.80 -18.61
N ALA A 89 -0.39 -15.84 -19.45
CA ALA A 89 0.16 -15.83 -20.78
C ALA A 89 -0.36 -14.65 -21.60
N GLU A 90 0.55 -14.04 -22.35
CA GLU A 90 0.27 -13.15 -23.47
C GLU A 90 -0.46 -13.94 -24.58
N ASP A 91 -1.78 -14.19 -24.46
CA ASP A 91 -2.59 -14.63 -25.59
C ASP A 91 -4.10 -14.46 -25.35
N THR A 92 -4.60 -13.23 -25.21
CA THR A 92 -5.92 -12.89 -25.74
C THR A 92 -6.09 -11.38 -25.68
N LEU A 93 -5.97 -10.68 -26.80
CA LEU A 93 -6.77 -9.48 -27.12
C LEU A 93 -6.61 -9.12 -28.61
N GLN A 94 -6.76 -10.13 -29.46
CA GLN A 94 -7.40 -9.94 -30.76
C GLN A 94 -8.80 -10.52 -30.66
N ARG A 95 -9.79 -9.70 -30.30
CA ARG A 95 -11.20 -9.91 -30.67
C ARG A 95 -12.05 -8.66 -30.44
N ASN A 96 -12.31 -8.01 -31.56
CA ASN A 96 -13.59 -7.41 -31.95
C ASN A 96 -14.11 -6.23 -31.13
N ILE A 97 -13.69 -5.03 -31.52
CA ILE A 97 -14.53 -3.84 -31.38
C ILE A 97 -15.61 -3.92 -32.47
N GLN A 98 -16.83 -4.26 -32.09
CA GLN A 98 -18.01 -4.08 -32.93
C GLN A 98 -18.73 -2.82 -32.44
N VAL A 99 -18.61 -1.74 -33.21
CA VAL A 99 -19.28 -0.47 -32.95
C VAL A 99 -20.68 -0.54 -33.55
N ASP A 100 -21.68 -0.81 -32.72
CA ASP A 100 -23.06 -0.65 -33.16
C ASP A 100 -23.48 0.82 -32.97
N THR A 101 -23.38 1.57 -34.06
CA THR A 101 -24.12 2.83 -34.20
C THR A 101 -25.58 2.47 -34.49
N ASN A 102 -26.48 2.77 -33.54
CA ASN A 102 -27.85 3.26 -33.74
C ASN A 102 -28.69 3.02 -32.48
N GLY A 103 -29.16 4.12 -31.89
CA GLY A 103 -29.93 4.09 -30.65
C GLY A 103 -31.34 3.55 -30.83
N VAL A 104 -31.71 2.57 -30.00
CA VAL A 104 -33.01 2.39 -29.31
C VAL A 104 -32.74 1.51 -28.08
N PRO A 105 -33.18 1.85 -26.85
CA PRO A 105 -33.04 0.94 -25.72
C PRO A 105 -34.16 -0.11 -25.75
N SER A 106 -33.81 -1.37 -25.99
CA SER A 106 -34.79 -2.47 -25.91
C SER A 106 -34.49 -3.37 -24.70
N ARG A 107 -35.34 -3.27 -23.67
CA ARG A 107 -35.40 -4.23 -22.55
C ARG A 107 -35.81 -5.59 -23.11
N LYS A 108 -34.94 -6.59 -23.02
CA LYS A 108 -35.33 -8.00 -23.14
C LYS A 108 -35.20 -8.67 -21.78
N GLY A 109 -36.35 -8.88 -21.16
CA GLY A 109 -36.47 -9.54 -19.87
C GLY A 109 -35.88 -10.95 -19.90
N ARG A 110 -35.23 -11.31 -18.79
CA ARG A 110 -35.00 -12.70 -18.43
C ARG A 110 -35.52 -12.87 -17.01
N ARG A 111 -36.81 -13.24 -16.91
CA ARG A 111 -37.37 -13.85 -15.70
C ARG A 111 -36.77 -15.25 -15.62
N LEU A 112 -36.05 -15.57 -14.54
CA LEU A 112 -35.91 -16.93 -14.03
C LEU A 112 -35.36 -16.88 -12.60
N GLY A 113 -36.25 -17.15 -11.65
CA GLY A 113 -36.04 -17.82 -10.36
C GLY A 113 -35.06 -17.22 -9.34
N ARG A 114 -35.57 -16.49 -8.35
CA ARG A 114 -34.94 -16.41 -7.02
C ARG A 114 -35.51 -17.52 -6.14
N PRO A 115 -34.71 -18.42 -5.55
CA PRO A 115 -35.13 -19.24 -4.42
C PRO A 115 -34.57 -18.63 -3.13
N GLY A 116 -35.44 -18.31 -2.19
CA GLY A 116 -35.03 -17.77 -0.89
C GLY A 116 -36.18 -17.07 -0.17
N ASP A 117 -37.19 -17.85 0.19
CA ASP A 117 -38.23 -17.49 1.14
C ASP A 117 -37.61 -16.99 2.45
N VAL A 118 -37.82 -15.72 2.77
CA VAL A 118 -37.77 -15.22 4.15
C VAL A 118 -39.07 -14.47 4.36
N LEU A 119 -40.14 -15.24 4.58
CA LEU A 119 -41.33 -14.77 5.27
C LEU A 119 -41.11 -15.03 6.76
N MET A 120 -40.68 -14.01 7.50
CA MET A 120 -40.91 -13.93 8.94
C MET A 120 -41.50 -12.56 9.28
N ASN A 121 -42.83 -12.57 9.31
CA ASN A 121 -43.78 -11.82 10.13
C ASN A 121 -43.35 -10.47 10.73
N ALA A 122 -44.07 -9.43 10.28
CA ALA A 122 -44.21 -8.15 10.97
C ALA A 122 -44.93 -8.32 12.33
N PRO A 123 -44.59 -7.53 13.36
CA PRO A 123 -45.36 -7.47 14.60
C PRO A 123 -46.66 -6.69 14.37
N GLN A 124 -47.81 -7.30 14.64
CA GLN A 124 -49.08 -6.58 14.72
C GLN A 124 -49.27 -5.99 16.12
N GLU A 125 -49.47 -4.67 16.17
CA GLU A 125 -50.03 -3.95 17.30
C GLU A 125 -51.41 -4.54 17.64
N VAL A 126 -51.63 -4.89 18.91
CA VAL A 126 -52.97 -5.12 19.45
C VAL A 126 -53.28 -3.97 20.39
N LYS A 127 -54.17 -3.07 19.93
CA LYS A 127 -54.97 -2.21 20.79
C LYS A 127 -56.20 -3.01 21.22
N GLU A 128 -56.44 -3.14 22.52
CA GLU A 128 -57.80 -3.29 23.04
C GLU A 128 -57.94 -2.48 24.33
N ASP A 129 -58.84 -1.50 24.27
CA ASP A 129 -59.45 -0.80 25.39
C ASP A 129 -60.46 -1.73 26.09
N MET A 130 -60.35 -1.90 27.41
CA MET A 130 -61.47 -1.85 28.38
C MET A 130 -60.97 -1.94 29.82
#